data_AF-A0A7C7ZIG2-F1
#
_entry.id   AF-A0A7C7ZIG2-F1
#
_cell.length_a   1.000
_cell.length_b   1.000
_cell.length_c   1.000
_cell.angle_alpha   90.00
_cell.angle_beta   90.00
_cell.angle_gamma   90.00
#
_symmetry.space_group_name_H-M   'P 1'
#
loop_
_entity.id
_entity.type
_entity.pdbx_description
1 polymer ?
#
loop_
_entity_poly.entity_id
_entity_poly.type
_entity_poly.pdbx_seq_one_letter_code
_entity_poly.pdbx_strand_id
1 'polypeptide(L)'
;MSEQQRMYPGMSPDEKTTFAPYSAFDIPADLRELSGRYDVEAMARRVRNFRYAEEWTMMVLGGWVATVPELPVKTGLGKVIWDTAQATDVLGKRLPELRCGTKAVHASESANDAFANLVNAIAEPERPDLTIEKLTGVFDVLMPHLIDVYEQTMRETDQICDAPTIELLEEIVRKRRRNVAWGQEVLDRLCDTDGLRERRRTRADALNEELVKSGGVTGTLTEDRGTLN
;
A
#
# COMPACT_ATOMS: atom_id res chain seq x y z
N MET A 1 -33.96 47.69 -28.41
CA MET A 1 -33.35 46.35 -28.57
C MET A 1 -33.14 45.81 -27.18
N SER A 2 -33.87 44.75 -26.82
CA SER A 2 -33.83 44.16 -25.47
C SER A 2 -32.45 43.53 -25.25
N GLU A 3 -31.69 44.04 -24.29
CA GLU A 3 -30.47 43.38 -23.81
C GLU A 3 -30.88 42.06 -23.15
N GLN A 4 -30.70 40.95 -23.86
CA GLN A 4 -30.79 39.63 -23.26
C GLN A 4 -29.68 39.51 -22.21
N GLN A 5 -30.06 39.52 -20.95
CA GLN A 5 -29.19 39.17 -19.84
C GLN A 5 -28.65 37.76 -20.08
N ARG A 6 -27.34 37.65 -20.35
CA ARG A 6 -26.64 36.38 -20.57
C ARG A 6 -26.78 35.52 -19.31
N MET A 7 -27.33 34.32 -19.47
CA MET A 7 -27.63 33.42 -18.35
C MET A 7 -26.37 32.82 -17.69
N TYR A 8 -25.21 32.83 -18.38
CA TYR A 8 -23.94 32.29 -17.86
C TYR A 8 -22.75 33.16 -18.31
N PRO A 9 -22.10 33.91 -17.39
CA PRO A 9 -20.82 34.56 -17.63
C PRO A 9 -19.66 33.59 -17.34
N GLY A 10 -18.63 33.55 -18.18
CA GLY A 10 -17.48 32.66 -17.98
C GLY A 10 -16.93 32.08 -19.28
N MET A 11 -16.25 32.88 -20.10
CA MET A 11 -15.35 32.39 -21.17
C MET A 11 -14.33 33.48 -21.57
N SER A 12 -13.85 34.27 -20.62
CA SER A 12 -12.67 35.14 -20.80
C SER A 12 -11.48 34.63 -19.95
N PRO A 13 -10.23 34.76 -20.43
CA PRO A 13 -9.04 34.25 -19.73
C PRO A 13 -8.81 34.79 -18.30
N ASP A 14 -9.41 35.93 -17.94
CA ASP A 14 -9.23 36.60 -16.63
C ASP A 14 -10.44 36.48 -15.67
N GLU A 15 -11.45 35.67 -15.98
CA GLU A 15 -12.67 35.56 -15.16
C GLU A 15 -12.52 34.58 -13.98
N LYS A 16 -12.20 35.10 -12.78
CA LYS A 16 -12.58 34.43 -11.53
C LYS A 16 -14.10 34.47 -11.39
N THR A 17 -14.73 33.35 -11.09
CA THR A 17 -16.16 33.28 -10.75
C THR A 17 -16.42 34.04 -9.45
N THR A 18 -16.86 35.30 -9.55
CA THR A 18 -17.33 36.13 -8.42
C THR A 18 -18.81 35.91 -8.11
N PHE A 19 -19.32 34.68 -8.27
CA PHE A 19 -20.64 34.37 -7.72
C PHE A 19 -20.48 34.22 -6.20
N ALA A 20 -21.21 35.03 -5.42
CA ALA A 20 -21.61 34.58 -4.09
C ALA A 20 -22.30 33.22 -4.28
N PRO A 21 -21.99 32.19 -3.46
CA PRO A 21 -22.57 30.87 -3.64
C PRO A 21 -24.09 30.98 -3.61
N TYR A 22 -24.71 31.00 -4.78
CA TYR A 22 -26.16 30.97 -4.92
C TYR A 22 -26.56 29.54 -4.66
N SER A 23 -26.78 29.22 -3.40
CA SER A 23 -27.51 28.03 -3.04
C SER A 23 -28.97 28.44 -2.82
N ALA A 24 -29.90 27.81 -3.54
CA ALA A 24 -31.33 27.93 -3.26
C ALA A 24 -31.71 27.34 -1.88
N PHE A 25 -30.74 26.75 -1.17
CA PHE A 25 -30.89 26.06 0.11
C PHE A 25 -29.72 26.40 1.05
N ASP A 26 -29.92 26.39 2.36
CA ASP A 26 -28.81 26.45 3.32
C ASP A 26 -28.04 25.11 3.30
N ILE A 27 -27.17 24.93 2.30
CA ILE A 27 -26.31 23.76 2.21
C ILE A 27 -25.10 24.00 3.12
N PRO A 28 -24.84 23.14 4.11
CA PRO A 28 -23.64 23.23 4.93
C PRO A 28 -22.39 23.25 4.03
N ALA A 29 -21.46 24.17 4.32
CA ALA A 29 -20.21 24.25 3.58
C ALA A 29 -19.38 22.98 3.79
N ASP A 30 -18.92 22.38 2.70
CA ASP A 30 -17.86 21.37 2.77
C ASP A 30 -16.54 22.09 3.05
N LEU A 31 -15.91 21.75 4.18
CA LEU A 31 -14.69 22.40 4.65
C LEU A 31 -13.41 21.73 4.10
N ARG A 32 -13.55 20.65 3.33
CA ARG A 32 -12.41 19.97 2.71
C ARG A 32 -11.80 20.83 1.60
N GLU A 33 -10.50 20.70 1.40
CA GLU A 33 -9.76 21.40 0.35
C GLU A 33 -9.51 20.47 -0.85
N LEU A 34 -9.63 21.01 -2.07
CA LEU A 34 -9.20 20.35 -3.31
C LEU A 34 -7.68 20.49 -3.45
N SER A 35 -6.97 19.71 -2.65
CA SER A 35 -5.51 19.63 -2.66
C SER A 35 -5.08 18.17 -2.62
N GLY A 36 -4.34 17.73 -3.64
CA GLY A 36 -3.71 16.41 -3.66
C GLY A 36 -2.44 16.42 -4.50
N ARG A 37 -1.44 15.64 -4.06
CA ARG A 37 -0.16 15.54 -4.76
C ARG A 37 -0.26 14.69 -6.03
N TYR A 38 -1.20 13.75 -6.07
CA TYR A 38 -1.29 12.74 -7.11
C TYR A 38 -2.42 13.04 -8.08
N ASP A 39 -2.08 13.05 -9.37
CA ASP A 39 -3.08 12.94 -10.42
C ASP A 39 -3.54 11.48 -10.58
N VAL A 40 -4.55 11.28 -11.44
CA VAL A 40 -5.16 9.97 -11.68
C VAL A 40 -4.12 8.95 -12.19
N GLU A 41 -3.18 9.37 -13.05
CA GLU A 41 -2.15 8.49 -13.60
C GLU A 41 -1.10 8.08 -12.56
N ALA A 42 -0.66 9.02 -11.72
CA ALA A 42 0.25 8.73 -10.63
C ALA A 42 -0.39 7.81 -9.60
N MET A 43 -1.68 8.02 -9.28
CA MET A 43 -2.41 7.13 -8.39
C MET A 43 -2.57 5.73 -8.99
N ALA A 44 -2.96 5.64 -10.26
CA ALA A 44 -3.09 4.39 -10.98
C ALA A 44 -1.80 3.55 -10.93
N ARG A 45 -0.65 4.19 -11.17
CA ARG A 45 0.66 3.54 -11.07
C ARG A 45 0.94 3.04 -9.65
N ARG A 46 0.66 3.83 -8.61
CA ARG A 46 0.82 3.42 -7.21
C ARG A 46 -0.06 2.23 -6.87
N VAL A 47 -1.36 2.30 -7.17
CA VAL A 47 -2.31 1.21 -6.92
C VAL A 47 -1.87 -0.07 -7.64
N ARG A 48 -1.32 0.03 -8.85
CA ARG A 48 -0.76 -1.12 -9.59
C ARG A 48 0.41 -1.76 -8.83
N ASN A 49 1.34 -0.94 -8.34
CA ASN A 49 2.48 -1.42 -7.58
C ASN A 49 2.07 -2.00 -6.22
N PHE A 50 1.09 -1.41 -5.56
CA PHE A 50 0.54 -1.92 -4.30
C PHE A 50 -0.10 -3.29 -4.54
N ARG A 51 -0.92 -3.41 -5.58
CA ARG A 51 -1.51 -4.69 -5.96
C ARG A 51 -0.43 -5.74 -6.22
N TYR A 52 0.66 -5.38 -6.90
CA TYR A 52 1.78 -6.30 -7.14
C TYR A 52 2.37 -6.82 -5.82
N ALA A 53 2.67 -5.93 -4.88
CA ALA A 53 3.22 -6.32 -3.58
C ALA A 53 2.24 -7.20 -2.77
N GLU A 54 0.95 -6.84 -2.74
CA GLU A 54 -0.10 -7.64 -2.09
C GLU A 54 -0.24 -9.02 -2.73
N GLU A 55 -0.33 -9.09 -4.06
CA GLU A 55 -0.54 -10.32 -4.82
C GLU A 55 0.62 -11.30 -4.61
N TRP A 56 1.86 -10.83 -4.72
CA TRP A 56 3.03 -11.66 -4.47
C TRP A 56 3.15 -12.08 -3.01
N THR A 57 2.84 -11.19 -2.06
CA THR A 57 2.80 -11.54 -0.63
C THR A 57 1.81 -12.68 -0.38
N MET A 58 0.62 -12.60 -0.99
CA MET A 58 -0.41 -13.64 -0.88
C MET A 58 0.10 -14.97 -1.43
N MET A 59 0.71 -14.97 -2.62
CA MET A 59 1.24 -16.19 -3.25
C MET A 59 2.37 -16.83 -2.42
N VAL A 60 3.32 -16.02 -1.95
CA VAL A 60 4.46 -16.47 -1.13
C VAL A 60 3.96 -17.10 0.17
N LEU A 61 3.08 -16.39 0.91
CA LEU A 61 2.51 -16.91 2.15
C LEU A 61 1.68 -18.19 1.91
N GLY A 62 0.92 -18.25 0.81
CA GLY A 62 0.15 -19.41 0.41
C GLY A 62 1.03 -20.64 0.16
N GLY A 63 2.18 -20.46 -0.51
CA GLY A 63 3.16 -21.51 -0.71
C GLY A 63 3.81 -21.97 0.60
N TRP A 64 4.17 -21.03 1.48
CA TRP A 64 4.83 -21.33 2.75
C TRP A 64 3.93 -21.99 3.78
N VAL A 65 2.61 -21.75 3.75
CA VAL A 65 1.66 -22.45 4.65
C VAL A 65 1.76 -23.98 4.54
N ALA A 66 2.19 -24.51 3.39
CA ALA A 66 2.43 -25.93 3.22
C ALA A 66 3.76 -26.42 3.82
N THR A 67 4.78 -25.55 3.90
CA THR A 67 6.16 -25.92 4.30
C THR A 67 6.51 -25.56 5.74
N VAL A 68 5.77 -24.64 6.37
CA VAL A 68 5.96 -24.27 7.79
C VAL A 68 5.49 -25.42 8.70
N PRO A 69 6.38 -25.98 9.55
CA PRO A 69 6.04 -27.10 10.42
C PRO A 69 5.23 -26.68 11.66
N GLU A 70 5.36 -25.45 12.13
CA GLU A 70 4.68 -24.97 13.35
C GLU A 70 3.18 -24.77 13.11
N LEU A 71 2.35 -25.67 13.66
CA LEU A 71 0.90 -25.62 13.50
C LEU A 71 0.26 -24.26 13.91
N PRO A 72 0.65 -23.62 15.04
CA PRO A 72 0.11 -22.31 15.41
C PRO A 72 0.45 -21.20 14.41
N VAL A 73 1.61 -21.28 13.77
CA VAL A 73 2.02 -20.34 12.72
C VAL A 73 1.15 -20.56 11.49
N LYS A 74 0.97 -21.82 11.08
CA LYS A 74 0.15 -22.19 9.93
C LYS A 74 -1.31 -21.71 10.06
N THR A 75 -1.94 -21.90 11.22
CA THR A 75 -3.32 -21.46 11.44
C THR A 75 -3.44 -19.94 11.42
N GLY A 76 -2.49 -19.21 11.99
CA GLY A 76 -2.48 -17.74 11.95
C GLY A 76 -2.21 -17.18 10.55
N LEU A 77 -1.29 -17.80 9.78
CA LEU A 77 -1.01 -17.41 8.40
C LEU A 77 -2.26 -17.48 7.51
N GLY A 78 -3.19 -18.40 7.75
CA GLY A 78 -4.45 -18.47 7.02
C GLY A 78 -5.24 -17.16 7.03
N LYS A 79 -5.28 -16.46 8.17
CA LYS A 79 -5.92 -15.14 8.28
C LYS A 79 -5.16 -14.06 7.53
N VAL A 80 -3.83 -14.07 7.61
CA VAL A 80 -2.96 -13.09 6.91
C VAL A 80 -3.08 -13.24 5.39
N ILE A 81 -3.10 -14.48 4.89
CA ILE A 81 -3.29 -14.79 3.46
C ILE A 81 -4.65 -14.25 2.99
N TRP A 82 -5.72 -14.53 3.74
CA TRP A 82 -7.04 -14.01 3.42
C TRP A 82 -7.07 -12.48 3.36
N ASP A 83 -6.50 -11.80 4.36
CA ASP A 83 -6.49 -10.33 4.37
C ASP A 83 -5.67 -9.75 3.20
N THR A 84 -4.60 -10.41 2.81
CA THR A 84 -3.77 -10.04 1.65
C THR A 84 -4.50 -10.29 0.32
N ALA A 85 -5.27 -11.38 0.24
CA ALA A 85 -6.13 -11.66 -0.92
C ALA A 85 -7.22 -10.59 -1.08
N GLN A 86 -7.86 -10.21 0.03
CA GLN A 86 -8.87 -9.14 0.03
C GLN A 86 -8.26 -7.80 -0.37
N ALA A 87 -7.05 -7.47 0.10
CA ALA A 87 -6.33 -6.26 -0.32
C ALA A 87 -6.02 -6.27 -1.83
N THR A 88 -5.57 -7.41 -2.35
CA THR A 88 -5.30 -7.60 -3.79
C THR A 88 -6.55 -7.39 -4.63
N ASP A 89 -7.69 -7.97 -4.22
CA ASP A 89 -8.96 -7.86 -4.92
C ASP A 89 -9.47 -6.41 -4.98
N VAL A 90 -9.47 -5.69 -3.85
CA VAL A 90 -9.96 -4.31 -3.81
C VAL A 90 -9.04 -3.36 -4.61
N LEU A 91 -7.71 -3.54 -4.55
CA LEU A 91 -6.78 -2.77 -5.37
C LEU A 91 -6.96 -3.08 -6.86
N GLY A 92 -7.23 -4.33 -7.21
CA GLY A 92 -7.57 -4.76 -8.57
C GLY A 92 -8.84 -4.09 -9.09
N LYS A 93 -9.87 -3.96 -8.25
CA LYS A 93 -11.12 -3.24 -8.57
C LYS A 93 -10.92 -1.74 -8.71
N ARG A 94 -9.99 -1.14 -7.95
CA ARG A 94 -9.71 0.30 -8.01
C ARG A 94 -9.04 0.73 -9.32
N LEU A 95 -8.19 -0.12 -9.92
CA LEU A 95 -7.48 0.21 -11.17
C LEU A 95 -8.40 0.65 -12.33
N PRO A 96 -9.46 -0.07 -12.73
CA PRO A 96 -10.35 0.39 -13.80
C PRO A 96 -11.07 1.70 -13.47
N GLU A 97 -11.36 1.95 -12.19
CA GLU A 97 -12.01 3.20 -11.75
C GLU A 97 -11.12 4.43 -11.96
N LEU A 98 -9.80 4.26 -11.88
CA LEU A 98 -8.79 5.28 -12.17
C LEU A 98 -8.52 5.48 -13.68
N ARG A 99 -9.46 5.08 -14.56
CA ARG A 99 -9.41 5.31 -16.02
C ARG A 99 -8.17 4.77 -16.72
N CYS A 100 -7.51 3.76 -16.16
CA CYS A 100 -6.29 3.15 -16.69
C CYS A 100 -6.50 2.33 -17.99
N GLY A 101 -7.73 2.25 -18.49
CA GLY A 101 -8.14 1.34 -19.57
C GLY A 101 -8.29 -0.11 -19.10
N THR A 102 -9.15 -0.88 -19.78
CA THR A 102 -9.44 -2.29 -19.45
C THR A 102 -8.23 -3.22 -19.53
N LYS A 103 -7.18 -2.87 -20.30
CA LYS A 103 -5.94 -3.66 -20.38
C LYS A 103 -5.08 -3.57 -19.11
N ALA A 104 -5.15 -2.46 -18.37
CA ALA A 104 -4.46 -2.28 -17.09
C ALA A 104 -5.09 -3.08 -15.93
N VAL A 105 -6.28 -3.64 -16.14
CA VAL A 105 -7.04 -4.37 -15.11
C VAL A 105 -6.39 -5.72 -14.79
N HIS A 106 -5.61 -6.29 -15.69
CA HIS A 106 -5.17 -7.68 -15.58
C HIS A 106 -3.73 -7.89 -15.14
N ALA A 107 -2.88 -6.86 -15.12
CA ALA A 107 -1.49 -7.00 -14.71
C ALA A 107 -1.18 -6.06 -13.55
N SER A 108 -0.94 -6.64 -12.37
CA SER A 108 -0.10 -5.99 -11.38
C SER A 108 1.33 -5.90 -11.92
N GLU A 109 2.09 -4.90 -11.48
CA GLU A 109 3.44 -4.63 -12.02
C GLU A 109 4.30 -4.06 -10.90
N SER A 110 5.57 -4.46 -10.87
CA SER A 110 6.56 -3.89 -9.95
C SER A 110 6.90 -2.46 -10.36
N ALA A 111 7.28 -1.61 -9.40
CA ALA A 111 7.77 -0.27 -9.69
C ALA A 111 9.05 -0.29 -10.54
N ASN A 112 9.91 -1.29 -10.32
CA ASN A 112 11.18 -1.50 -11.02
C ASN A 112 11.68 -2.94 -10.78
N ASP A 113 12.73 -3.33 -11.49
CA ASP A 113 13.35 -4.66 -11.37
C ASP A 113 13.96 -4.89 -9.98
N ALA A 114 14.48 -3.84 -9.33
CA ALA A 114 15.08 -3.96 -8.00
C ALA A 114 14.05 -4.34 -6.93
N PHE A 115 12.83 -3.81 -6.99
CA PHE A 115 11.76 -4.19 -6.07
C PHE A 115 11.23 -5.59 -6.37
N ALA A 116 11.17 -5.99 -7.65
CA ALA A 116 10.84 -7.37 -8.02
C ALA A 116 11.89 -8.36 -7.47
N ASN A 117 13.17 -7.99 -7.53
CA ASN A 117 14.26 -8.76 -6.94
C ASN A 117 14.15 -8.86 -5.41
N LEU A 118 13.78 -7.78 -4.72
CA LEU A 118 13.49 -7.84 -3.28
C LEU A 118 12.35 -8.83 -2.98
N VAL A 119 11.26 -8.80 -3.75
CA VAL A 119 10.15 -9.75 -3.57
C VAL A 119 10.62 -11.19 -3.75
N ASN A 120 11.48 -11.45 -4.75
CA ASN A 120 12.11 -12.75 -4.93
C ASN A 120 13.03 -13.12 -3.75
N ALA A 121 13.85 -12.18 -3.25
CA ALA A 121 14.72 -12.38 -2.11
C ALA A 121 13.91 -12.73 -0.86
N ILE A 122 12.77 -12.04 -0.61
CA ILE A 122 11.84 -12.37 0.47
C ILE A 122 11.30 -13.80 0.31
N ALA A 123 10.94 -14.21 -0.91
CA ALA A 123 10.37 -15.51 -1.22
C ALA A 123 11.38 -16.69 -1.17
N GLU A 124 12.68 -16.40 -1.28
CA GLU A 124 13.77 -17.39 -1.40
C GLU A 124 13.78 -18.51 -0.33
N PRO A 125 13.47 -18.27 0.97
CA PRO A 125 13.51 -19.33 1.96
C PRO A 125 12.41 -20.38 1.74
N GLU A 126 12.77 -21.56 1.21
CA GLU A 126 11.79 -22.63 0.93
C GLU A 126 11.74 -23.70 2.03
N ARG A 127 12.90 -24.02 2.64
CA ARG A 127 13.03 -25.17 3.54
C ARG A 127 12.14 -25.08 4.79
N PRO A 128 11.67 -26.22 5.33
CA PRO A 128 10.82 -26.22 6.53
C PRO A 128 11.46 -25.62 7.78
N ASP A 129 12.79 -25.69 7.92
CA ASP A 129 13.53 -25.18 9.07
C ASP A 129 13.87 -23.68 9.00
N LEU A 130 13.35 -22.98 7.98
CA LEU A 130 13.57 -21.55 7.74
C LEU A 130 12.34 -20.70 8.08
N THR A 131 11.51 -21.11 9.04
CA THR A 131 10.31 -20.36 9.45
C THR A 131 10.67 -18.92 9.87
N ILE A 132 11.77 -18.72 10.59
CA ILE A 132 12.20 -17.38 11.02
C ILE A 132 12.50 -16.50 9.80
N GLU A 133 13.29 -17.00 8.83
CA GLU A 133 13.67 -16.22 7.65
C GLU A 133 12.48 -15.89 6.76
N LYS A 134 11.53 -16.83 6.62
CA LYS A 134 10.24 -16.62 5.93
C LYS A 134 9.46 -15.48 6.57
N LEU A 135 9.18 -15.59 7.86
CA LEU A 135 8.35 -14.64 8.58
C LEU A 135 9.03 -13.27 8.71
N THR A 136 10.36 -13.22 8.91
CA THR A 136 11.12 -11.97 9.03
C THR A 136 10.95 -11.09 7.79
N GLY A 137 11.10 -11.66 6.59
CA GLY A 137 10.99 -10.88 5.35
C GLY A 137 9.61 -10.24 5.16
N VAL A 138 8.55 -10.90 5.65
CA VAL A 138 7.18 -10.39 5.53
C VAL A 138 6.83 -9.43 6.66
N PHE A 139 7.07 -9.82 7.91
CA PHE A 139 6.53 -9.12 9.09
C PHE A 139 7.46 -8.05 9.66
N ASP A 140 8.78 -8.15 9.47
CA ASP A 140 9.73 -7.12 9.92
C ASP A 140 10.09 -6.13 8.79
N VAL A 141 9.95 -6.52 7.52
CA VAL A 141 10.41 -5.70 6.38
C VAL A 141 9.26 -5.27 5.48
N LEU A 142 8.63 -6.20 4.74
CA LEU A 142 7.69 -5.84 3.68
C LEU A 142 6.40 -5.21 4.19
N MET A 143 5.69 -5.85 5.13
CA MET A 143 4.40 -5.34 5.62
C MET A 143 4.54 -3.99 6.35
N PRO A 144 5.54 -3.77 7.22
CA PRO A 144 5.80 -2.44 7.79
C PRO A 144 6.05 -1.38 6.70
N HIS A 145 6.87 -1.68 5.70
CA HIS A 145 7.10 -0.77 4.57
C HIS A 145 5.80 -0.43 3.81
N LEU A 146 4.94 -1.43 3.57
CA LEU A 146 3.65 -1.19 2.92
C LEU A 146 2.74 -0.30 3.76
N ILE A 147 2.70 -0.48 5.08
CA ILE A 147 1.94 0.39 5.99
C ILE A 147 2.41 1.85 5.83
N ASP A 148 3.72 2.08 5.91
CA ASP A 148 4.30 3.42 5.82
C ASP A 148 3.93 4.11 4.50
N VAL A 149 4.06 3.39 3.39
CA VAL A 149 3.76 3.92 2.06
C VAL A 149 2.27 4.15 1.86
N TYR A 150 1.41 3.28 2.37
CA TYR A 150 -0.03 3.46 2.29
C TYR A 150 -0.46 4.68 3.11
N GLU A 151 0.07 4.86 4.31
CA GLU A 151 -0.18 6.03 5.14
C GLU A 151 0.34 7.33 4.54
N GLN A 152 1.52 7.30 3.93
CA GLN A 152 2.01 8.45 3.17
C GLN A 152 1.10 8.76 1.98
N THR A 153 0.68 7.72 1.24
CA THR A 153 -0.19 7.90 0.08
C THR A 153 -1.52 8.50 0.50
N MET A 154 -2.15 8.00 1.57
CA MET A 154 -3.39 8.58 2.11
C MET A 154 -3.22 10.06 2.50
N ARG A 155 -2.11 10.42 3.16
CA ARG A 155 -1.83 11.81 3.56
C ARG A 155 -1.64 12.76 2.39
N GLU A 156 -1.11 12.27 1.28
CA GLU A 156 -0.79 13.07 0.09
C GLU A 156 -1.89 13.03 -0.98
N THR A 157 -2.96 12.28 -0.75
CA THR A 157 -4.10 12.13 -1.67
C THR A 157 -5.20 13.13 -1.34
N ASP A 158 -5.87 13.63 -2.38
CA ASP A 158 -6.99 14.57 -2.24
C ASP A 158 -8.21 13.90 -1.56
N GLN A 159 -8.66 14.48 -0.45
CA GLN A 159 -9.76 13.95 0.36
C GLN A 159 -11.16 14.12 -0.26
N ILE A 160 -11.27 14.83 -1.38
CA ILE A 160 -12.52 15.05 -2.11
C ILE A 160 -12.50 14.24 -3.39
N CYS A 161 -11.47 14.43 -4.23
CA CYS A 161 -11.41 13.84 -5.56
C CYS A 161 -11.11 12.34 -5.54
N ASP A 162 -10.33 11.86 -4.56
CA ASP A 162 -9.89 10.47 -4.49
C ASP A 162 -10.07 9.87 -3.08
N ALA A 163 -11.12 10.31 -2.39
CA ALA A 163 -11.58 9.70 -1.13
C ALA A 163 -11.71 8.17 -1.18
N PRO A 164 -12.22 7.53 -2.27
CA PRO A 164 -12.34 6.08 -2.33
C PRO A 164 -11.01 5.34 -2.16
N THR A 165 -9.91 5.90 -2.68
CA THR A 165 -8.58 5.28 -2.49
C THR A 165 -8.12 5.39 -1.03
N ILE A 166 -8.40 6.51 -0.37
CA ILE A 166 -8.06 6.72 1.04
C ILE A 166 -8.79 5.71 1.93
N GLU A 167 -10.11 5.57 1.78
CA GLU A 167 -10.93 4.65 2.58
C GLU A 167 -10.48 3.19 2.41
N LEU A 168 -10.17 2.80 1.16
CA LEU A 168 -9.65 1.48 0.84
C LEU A 168 -8.30 1.22 1.52
N LEU A 169 -7.37 2.17 1.43
CA LEU A 169 -6.04 2.03 2.05
C LEU A 169 -6.13 2.01 3.58
N GLU A 170 -7.03 2.77 4.18
CA GLU A 170 -7.26 2.78 5.62
C GLU A 170 -7.69 1.39 6.12
N GLU A 171 -8.59 0.73 5.40
CA GLU A 171 -8.99 -0.63 5.71
C GLU A 171 -7.85 -1.64 5.61
N ILE A 172 -7.03 -1.53 4.56
CA ILE A 172 -5.86 -2.39 4.38
C ILE A 172 -4.86 -2.17 5.52
N VAL A 173 -4.49 -0.93 5.82
CA VAL A 173 -3.55 -0.57 6.89
C VAL A 173 -4.02 -1.09 8.24
N ARG A 174 -5.31 -0.94 8.57
CA ARG A 174 -5.90 -1.44 9.82
C ARG A 174 -5.71 -2.95 9.98
N LYS A 175 -5.93 -3.73 8.91
CA LYS A 175 -5.70 -5.19 8.91
C LYS A 175 -4.21 -5.49 9.00
N ARG A 176 -3.38 -4.76 8.26
CA ARG A 176 -1.93 -4.95 8.19
C ARG A 176 -1.24 -4.75 9.53
N ARG A 177 -1.62 -3.72 10.29
CA ARG A 177 -1.10 -3.47 11.64
C ARG A 177 -1.37 -4.66 12.58
N ARG A 178 -2.56 -5.27 12.52
CA ARG A 178 -2.86 -6.49 13.30
C ARG A 178 -2.02 -7.69 12.86
N ASN A 179 -1.83 -7.85 11.54
CA ASN A 179 -1.01 -8.93 11.00
C ASN A 179 0.46 -8.79 11.40
N VAL A 180 1.01 -7.57 11.35
CA VAL A 180 2.38 -7.26 11.80
C VAL A 180 2.52 -7.52 13.29
N ALA A 181 1.62 -7.00 14.13
CA ALA A 181 1.67 -7.23 15.58
C ALA A 181 1.66 -8.73 15.92
N TRP A 182 0.79 -9.51 15.27
CA TRP A 182 0.76 -10.96 15.42
C TRP A 182 2.07 -11.62 14.95
N GLY A 183 2.58 -11.25 13.77
CA GLY A 183 3.81 -11.79 13.22
C GLY A 183 5.03 -11.51 14.09
N GLN A 184 5.10 -10.31 14.68
CA GLN A 184 6.13 -9.93 15.64
C GLN A 184 6.07 -10.78 16.91
N GLU A 185 4.87 -10.97 17.49
CA GLU A 185 4.70 -11.85 18.66
C GLU A 185 5.13 -13.30 18.37
N VAL A 186 4.82 -13.81 17.17
CA VAL A 186 5.27 -15.14 16.72
C VAL A 186 6.79 -15.18 16.59
N LEU A 187 7.40 -14.20 15.93
CA LEU A 187 8.85 -14.13 15.75
C LEU A 187 9.59 -14.01 17.08
N ASP A 188 9.07 -13.23 18.03
CA ASP A 188 9.64 -13.09 19.37
C ASP A 188 9.64 -14.42 20.13
N ARG A 189 8.58 -15.23 19.97
CA ARG A 189 8.51 -16.58 20.56
C ARG A 189 9.41 -17.60 19.86
N LEU A 190 9.52 -17.53 18.53
CA LEU A 190 10.40 -18.43 17.77
C LEU A 190 11.89 -18.10 18.01
N CYS A 191 12.21 -16.84 18.30
CA CYS A 191 13.58 -16.37 18.55
C CYS A 191 13.88 -16.31 20.06
N ASP A 192 13.74 -17.45 20.75
CA ASP A 192 13.93 -17.57 22.20
C ASP A 192 15.42 -17.54 22.63
N THR A 193 16.34 -17.89 21.74
CA THR A 193 17.80 -17.84 21.96
C THR A 193 18.48 -16.69 21.22
N ASP A 194 19.67 -16.28 21.68
CA ASP A 194 20.43 -15.21 21.05
C ASP A 194 20.84 -15.53 19.61
N GLY A 195 21.14 -16.80 19.31
CA GLY A 195 21.46 -17.24 17.94
C GLY A 195 20.28 -17.09 16.98
N LEU A 196 19.06 -17.38 17.42
CA LEU A 196 17.85 -17.21 16.60
C LEU A 196 17.48 -15.73 16.44
N ARG A 197 17.65 -14.93 17.49
CA ARG A 197 17.51 -13.46 17.41
C ARG A 197 18.49 -12.86 16.41
N GLU A 198 19.73 -13.34 16.40
CA GLU A 198 20.73 -12.86 15.43
C GLU A 198 20.38 -13.26 13.99
N ARG A 199 19.87 -14.47 13.77
CA ARG A 199 19.37 -14.88 12.44
C ARG A 199 18.28 -13.95 11.93
N ARG A 200 17.28 -13.65 12.77
CA ARG A 200 16.20 -12.70 12.46
C ARG A 200 16.77 -11.32 12.11
N ARG A 201 17.64 -10.76 12.97
CA ARG A 201 18.25 -9.43 12.75
C ARG A 201 19.05 -9.39 11.45
N THR A 202 19.99 -10.31 11.26
CA THR A 202 20.83 -10.39 10.06
C THR A 202 19.98 -10.47 8.78
N ARG A 203 18.90 -11.25 8.81
CA ARG A 203 17.98 -11.37 7.68
C ARG A 203 17.20 -10.07 7.44
N ALA A 204 16.69 -9.43 8.48
CA ALA A 204 15.98 -8.16 8.38
C ALA A 204 16.89 -7.06 7.82
N ASP A 205 18.13 -6.96 8.31
CA ASP A 205 19.11 -5.96 7.87
C ASP A 205 19.44 -6.12 6.38
N ALA A 206 19.72 -7.35 5.93
CA ALA A 206 20.00 -7.64 4.53
C ALA A 206 18.83 -7.25 3.60
N LEU A 207 17.60 -7.61 3.97
CA LEU A 207 16.41 -7.26 3.18
C LEU A 207 16.08 -5.77 3.24
N ASN A 208 16.35 -5.08 4.36
CA ASN A 208 16.18 -3.63 4.47
C ASN A 208 17.15 -2.88 3.55
N GLU A 209 18.40 -3.34 3.42
CA GLU A 209 19.32 -2.76 2.44
C GLU A 209 18.79 -2.89 1.00
N GLU A 210 18.26 -4.05 0.64
CA GLU A 210 17.65 -4.27 -0.68
C GLU A 210 16.39 -3.41 -0.87
N LEU A 211 15.58 -3.27 0.18
CA LEU A 211 14.39 -2.42 0.17
C LEU A 211 14.75 -0.96 -0.12
N VAL A 212 15.77 -0.43 0.56
CA VAL A 212 16.29 0.92 0.33
C VAL A 212 16.82 1.05 -1.10
N LYS A 213 17.67 0.12 -1.55
CA LYS A 213 18.22 0.11 -2.92
C LYS A 213 17.12 0.06 -4.00
N SER A 214 16.01 -0.62 -3.73
CA SER A 214 14.89 -0.73 -4.66
C SER A 214 14.02 0.54 -4.76
N GLY A 215 14.16 1.49 -3.82
CA GLY A 215 13.21 2.59 -3.68
C GLY A 215 11.83 2.13 -3.15
N GLY A 216 11.74 0.92 -2.60
CA GLY A 216 10.52 0.30 -2.10
C GLY A 216 9.44 0.09 -3.16
N VAL A 217 8.22 -0.23 -2.71
CA VAL A 217 7.07 -0.55 -3.58
C VAL A 217 6.71 0.55 -4.59
N THR A 218 7.17 1.79 -4.42
CA THR A 218 6.92 2.89 -5.37
C THR A 218 8.14 3.26 -6.20
N GLY A 219 9.31 2.66 -5.93
CA GLY A 219 10.58 2.98 -6.58
C GLY A 219 11.14 4.36 -6.24
N THR A 220 10.66 5.01 -5.18
CA THR A 220 11.03 6.40 -4.81
C THR A 220 11.38 6.59 -3.34
N LEU A 221 11.59 5.51 -2.57
CA LEU A 221 12.04 5.57 -1.18
C LEU A 221 13.44 6.22 -1.12
N THR A 222 13.51 7.45 -0.62
CA THR A 222 14.78 8.13 -0.28
C THR A 222 15.17 7.80 1.16
N GLU A 223 16.47 7.62 1.43
CA GLU A 223 17.11 7.19 2.69
C GLU A 223 16.79 8.03 3.95
N ASP A 224 15.98 9.09 3.84
CA ASP A 224 15.73 10.03 4.93
C ASP A 224 14.64 9.50 5.90
N ARG A 225 14.90 8.32 6.48
CA ARG A 225 14.26 7.91 7.74
C ARG A 225 15.06 8.54 8.86
N GLY A 226 14.83 9.84 9.08
CA GLY A 226 15.21 10.49 10.33
C GLY A 226 14.71 9.66 11.50
N THR A 227 15.63 9.32 12.39
CA THR A 227 15.40 8.68 13.70
C THR A 227 14.10 9.18 14.34
N LEU A 228 13.07 8.34 14.34
CA LEU A 228 11.88 8.55 15.15
C LEU A 228 12.22 8.09 16.57
N ASN A 229 12.49 9.07 17.43
CA ASN A 229 12.34 8.94 18.89
C ASN A 229 10.85 8.87 19.25
#